data_AF-A0A497MCP1-F1
#
_entry.id   AF-A0A497MCP1-F1
#
_cell.length_a   1.000
_cell.length_b   1.000
_cell.length_c   1.000
_cell.angle_alpha   90.00
_cell.angle_beta   90.00
_cell.angle_gamma   90.00
#
_symmetry.space_group_name_H-M   'P 1'
#
loop_
_entity.id
_entity.type
_entity.pdbx_description
1 polymer ?
#
loop_
_entity_poly.entity_id
_entity_poly.type
_entity_poly.pdbx_seq_one_letter_code
_entity_poly.pdbx_strand_id
1 'polypeptide(L)'
;MRLLASGYKHSTAELTVNVLRQLAKHVSLTDPEAVLRFIASKQVSKSRKELLITAYERWLRLQGLKVKLAKPRREERLPYVPAEEDVDTLIAALPKRYYDRHGEGCR
;
A
#
# COMPACT_ATOMS: atom_id res chain seq x y z
N MET A 1 -21.29 0.12 -8.21
CA MET A 1 -19.84 0.40 -8.12
C MET A 1 -19.14 -0.02 -9.42
N ARG A 2 -18.68 0.93 -10.26
CA ARG A 2 -17.98 0.60 -11.53
C ARG A 2 -16.63 -0.09 -11.32
N LEU A 3 -15.95 0.14 -10.20
CA LEU A 3 -14.68 -0.52 -9.85
C LEU A 3 -14.85 -2.03 -9.58
N LEU A 4 -15.91 -2.45 -8.89
CA LEU A 4 -16.16 -3.88 -8.64
C LEU A 4 -16.43 -4.62 -9.95
N ALA A 5 -17.14 -3.98 -10.88
CA ALA A 5 -17.38 -4.52 -12.22
C ALA A 5 -16.09 -4.69 -13.04
N SER A 6 -15.02 -3.96 -12.71
CA SER A 6 -13.70 -4.10 -13.35
C SER A 6 -12.80 -5.16 -12.70
N GLY A 7 -13.31 -5.97 -11.76
CA GLY A 7 -12.57 -7.06 -11.11
C GLY A 7 -11.66 -6.64 -9.95
N TYR A 8 -11.79 -5.41 -9.44
CA TYR A 8 -11.01 -4.98 -8.27
C TYR A 8 -11.57 -5.59 -6.97
N LYS A 9 -10.66 -5.96 -6.04
CA LYS A 9 -11.03 -6.34 -4.66
C LYS A 9 -11.88 -5.25 -4.01
N HIS A 10 -12.83 -5.65 -3.16
CA HIS A 10 -13.74 -4.72 -2.49
C HIS A 10 -13.02 -3.64 -1.68
N SER A 11 -12.04 -4.05 -0.86
CA SER A 11 -11.20 -3.15 -0.08
C SER A 11 -10.48 -2.11 -0.94
N THR A 12 -10.03 -2.50 -2.13
CA THR A 12 -9.40 -1.60 -3.10
C THR A 12 -10.40 -0.59 -3.68
N ALA A 13 -11.63 -1.03 -3.96
CA ALA A 13 -12.69 -0.15 -4.45
C ALA A 13 -13.10 0.89 -3.40
N GLU A 14 -13.32 0.47 -2.16
CA GLU A 14 -13.64 1.36 -1.04
C GLU A 14 -12.54 2.37 -0.77
N LEU A 15 -11.28 1.91 -0.71
CA LEU A 15 -10.13 2.79 -0.53
C LEU A 15 -10.05 3.84 -1.64
N THR A 16 -10.25 3.43 -2.88
CA THR A 16 -10.23 4.33 -4.05
C THR A 16 -11.34 5.37 -3.94
N VAL A 17 -12.57 4.96 -3.59
CA VAL A 17 -13.71 5.89 -3.40
C VAL A 17 -13.44 6.88 -2.27
N ASN A 18 -12.92 6.41 -1.14
CA ASN A 18 -12.61 7.28 0.00
C ASN A 18 -11.53 8.31 -0.33
N VAL A 19 -10.49 7.90 -1.05
CA VAL A 19 -9.43 8.80 -1.54
C VAL A 19 -10.00 9.84 -2.51
N LEU A 20 -10.81 9.42 -3.49
CA LEU A 20 -11.41 10.33 -4.47
C LEU A 20 -12.35 11.34 -3.79
N ARG A 21 -13.15 10.90 -2.82
CA ARG A 21 -13.98 11.80 -2.00
C ARG A 21 -13.15 12.83 -1.25
N GLN A 22 -12.00 12.43 -0.71
CA GLN A 22 -11.09 13.37 -0.06
C GLN A 22 -10.48 14.38 -1.05
N LEU A 23 -10.07 13.93 -2.24
CA LEU A 23 -9.56 14.82 -3.28
C LEU A 23 -10.63 15.82 -3.74
N ALA A 24 -11.85 15.35 -3.98
CA ALA A 24 -12.97 16.18 -4.43
C ALA A 24 -13.36 17.30 -3.45
N LYS A 25 -13.00 17.20 -2.16
CA LYS A 25 -13.21 18.27 -1.17
C LYS A 25 -12.27 19.46 -1.35
N HIS A 26 -11.13 19.25 -2.01
CA HIS A 26 -10.09 20.27 -2.13
C HIS A 26 -9.83 20.70 -3.57
N VAL A 27 -10.07 19.82 -4.54
CA VAL A 27 -9.79 20.06 -5.95
C VAL A 27 -10.84 19.40 -6.83
N SER A 28 -11.14 20.03 -7.97
CA SER A 28 -12.02 19.41 -8.97
C SER A 28 -11.31 18.22 -9.60
N LEU A 29 -11.99 17.07 -9.67
CA LEU A 29 -11.45 15.86 -10.32
C LEU A 29 -11.41 15.97 -11.84
N THR A 30 -12.11 16.94 -12.43
CA THR A 30 -12.17 17.16 -13.88
C THR A 30 -10.93 17.84 -14.45
N ASP A 31 -10.09 18.45 -13.61
CA ASP A 31 -8.84 19.08 -14.01
C ASP A 31 -7.64 18.23 -13.52
N PRO A 32 -7.03 17.42 -14.40
CA PRO A 32 -5.88 16.60 -14.04
C PRO A 32 -4.70 17.40 -13.51
N GLU A 33 -4.49 18.62 -14.02
CA GLU A 33 -3.31 19.41 -13.67
C GLU A 33 -3.46 19.97 -12.25
N ALA A 34 -4.64 20.50 -11.90
CA ALA A 34 -4.93 20.92 -10.53
C ALA A 34 -4.82 19.75 -9.53
N VAL A 35 -5.31 18.56 -9.88
CA VAL A 35 -5.19 17.37 -9.03
C VAL A 35 -3.72 17.01 -8.79
N LEU A 36 -2.91 16.99 -9.86
CA LEU A 36 -1.47 16.69 -9.74
C LEU A 36 -0.74 17.73 -8.91
N ARG A 37 -1.01 19.03 -9.12
CA ARG A 37 -0.45 20.12 -8.30
C ARG A 37 -0.82 19.98 -6.83
N PHE A 38 -2.07 19.62 -6.52
CA PHE A 38 -2.52 19.39 -5.14
C PHE A 38 -1.85 18.17 -4.50
N ILE A 39 -1.67 17.08 -5.24
CA ILE A 39 -0.95 15.90 -4.73
C ILE A 39 0.52 16.22 -4.51
N ALA A 40 1.13 17.01 -5.41
CA ALA A 40 2.51 17.43 -5.30
C ALA A 40 2.74 18.30 -4.05
N SER A 41 1.85 19.27 -3.78
CA SER A 41 1.94 20.20 -2.65
C SER A 41 1.70 19.55 -1.29
N LYS A 42 0.97 18.43 -1.23
CA LYS A 42 0.77 17.72 0.05
C LYS A 42 2.10 17.19 0.62
N GLN A 43 2.34 17.49 1.89
CA GLN A 43 3.43 16.90 2.69
C GLN A 43 3.00 15.55 3.26
N VAL A 44 2.93 14.53 2.40
CA VAL A 44 2.62 13.14 2.78
C VAL A 44 3.70 12.19 2.24
N SER A 45 3.77 10.98 2.81
CA SER A 45 4.72 9.96 2.37
C SER A 45 4.61 9.66 0.87
N LYS A 46 5.72 9.24 0.25
CA LYS A 46 5.76 8.88 -1.18
C LYS A 46 4.72 7.81 -1.53
N SER A 47 4.56 6.80 -0.66
CA SER A 47 3.54 5.75 -0.80
C SER A 47 2.12 6.32 -0.77
N ARG A 48 1.85 7.35 0.06
CA ARG A 48 0.54 8.00 0.08
C ARG A 48 0.32 8.81 -1.20
N LYS A 49 1.32 9.52 -1.73
CA LYS A 49 1.22 10.22 -3.03
C LYS A 49 0.95 9.23 -4.17
N GLU A 50 1.65 8.10 -4.19
CA GLU A 50 1.43 7.03 -5.17
C GLU A 50 0.00 6.46 -5.10
N LEU A 51 -0.53 6.27 -3.89
CA LEU A 51 -1.93 5.85 -3.70
C LEU A 51 -2.92 6.88 -4.26
N LEU A 52 -2.70 8.18 -4.00
CA LEU A 52 -3.54 9.26 -4.53
C LEU A 52 -3.55 9.26 -6.06
N ILE A 53 -2.36 9.19 -6.68
CA ILE A 53 -2.20 9.16 -8.14
C ILE A 53 -2.84 7.90 -8.74
N THR A 54 -2.65 6.73 -8.12
CA THR A 54 -3.22 5.47 -8.59
C THR A 54 -4.75 5.46 -8.49
N ALA A 55 -5.31 6.02 -7.40
CA ALA A 55 -6.75 6.16 -7.25
C ALA A 55 -7.34 7.09 -8.33
N TYR A 56 -6.64 8.19 -8.63
CA TYR A 56 -7.05 9.13 -9.68
C TYR A 56 -6.91 8.52 -11.09
N GLU A 57 -5.83 7.80 -11.37
CA GLU A 57 -5.63 7.06 -12.63
C GLU A 57 -6.77 6.05 -12.87
N ARG A 58 -7.19 5.32 -11.83
CA ARG A 58 -8.33 4.41 -11.91
C ARG A 58 -9.63 5.14 -12.25
N TRP A 59 -9.86 6.30 -11.64
CA TRP A 59 -11.03 7.12 -11.94
C TRP A 59 -11.01 7.61 -13.39
N LEU A 60 -9.86 8.11 -13.89
CA LEU A 60 -9.72 8.51 -15.29
C LEU A 60 -10.00 7.35 -16.26
N ARG A 61 -9.49 6.16 -15.97
CA ARG A 61 -9.79 4.94 -16.75
C ARG A 61 -11.29 4.62 -16.78
N LEU A 62 -12.00 4.83 -15.67
CA LEU A 62 -13.46 4.67 -15.61
C LEU A 62 -14.23 5.72 -16.41
N GLN A 63 -13.64 6.90 -16.64
CA GLN A 63 -14.18 7.93 -17.54
C GLN A 63 -13.80 7.67 -19.01
N GLY A 64 -13.07 6.57 -19.31
CA GLY A 64 -12.59 6.25 -20.66
C GLY A 64 -11.30 6.97 -21.06
N LEU A 65 -10.72 7.79 -20.18
CA LEU A 65 -9.49 8.52 -20.42
C LEU A 65 -8.28 7.65 -20.03
N LYS A 66 -7.49 7.23 -21.03
CA LYS A 66 -6.25 6.46 -20.81
C LYS A 66 -5.05 7.39 -20.64
N VAL A 67 -5.00 8.12 -19.53
CA VAL A 67 -3.84 8.94 -19.18
C VAL A 67 -2.89 8.14 -18.29
N LYS A 68 -1.65 7.94 -18.74
CA LYS A 68 -0.57 7.43 -17.87
C LYS A 68 0.02 8.60 -17.09
N LEU A 69 -0.28 8.66 -15.80
CA LEU A 69 0.29 9.66 -14.90
C LEU A 69 1.68 9.22 -14.43
N ALA A 70 2.62 10.16 -14.35
CA ALA A 70 3.94 9.91 -13.78
C ALA A 70 3.81 9.56 -12.30
N LYS A 71 4.28 8.37 -11.91
CA LYS A 71 4.21 7.89 -10.52
C LYS A 71 5.48 8.28 -9.77
N PRO A 72 5.37 8.76 -8.52
CA PRO A 72 6.55 9.00 -7.70
C PRO A 72 7.29 7.68 -7.48
N ARG A 73 8.62 7.70 -7.56
CA ARG A 73 9.45 6.52 -7.31
C ARG A 73 9.19 6.02 -5.88
N ARG A 74 8.75 4.77 -5.76
CA ARG A 74 8.61 4.10 -4.47
C ARG A 74 10.01 3.82 -3.93
N GLU A 75 10.28 4.28 -2.72
CA GLU A 75 11.46 3.86 -1.96
C GLU A 75 11.13 2.52 -1.32
N GLU A 76 11.79 1.47 -1.79
CA GLU A 76 11.73 0.16 -1.17
C GLU A 76 12.54 0.21 0.12
N ARG A 77 11.87 -0.10 1.25
CA ARG A 77 12.58 -0.25 2.52
C ARG A 77 13.21 -1.62 2.53
N LEU A 78 14.47 -1.68 2.95
CA LEU A 78 15.12 -2.95 3.20
C LEU A 78 14.33 -3.73 4.25
N PRO A 79 14.14 -5.05 4.07
CA PRO A 79 13.55 -5.89 5.08
C PRO A 79 14.39 -5.81 6.36
N TYR A 80 13.73 -5.93 7.52
CA TYR A 80 14.44 -6.06 8.78
C TYR A 80 15.23 -7.36 8.77
N VAL A 81 16.54 -7.27 8.98
CA VAL A 81 17.42 -8.42 9.22
C VAL A 81 17.61 -8.50 10.74
N PRO A 82 17.10 -9.55 11.41
CA PRO A 82 17.22 -9.69 12.85
C PRO A 82 18.68 -9.86 13.27
N ALA A 83 19.00 -9.38 14.47
CA ALA A 83 20.28 -9.69 15.12
C ALA A 83 20.29 -11.13 15.63
N GLU A 84 21.47 -11.69 15.94
CA GLU A 84 21.56 -13.06 16.47
C GLU A 84 20.73 -13.24 17.74
N GLU A 85 20.74 -12.24 18.63
CA GLU A 85 19.95 -12.23 19.88
C GLU A 85 18.43 -12.31 19.64
N ASP A 86 17.93 -11.67 18.58
CA ASP A 86 16.51 -11.73 18.21
C ASP A 86 16.14 -13.15 17.73
N VAL A 87 17.05 -13.80 17.02
CA VAL A 87 16.87 -15.17 16.53
C VAL A 87 16.85 -16.15 17.70
N ASP A 88 17.78 -16.01 18.66
CA ASP A 88 17.81 -16.83 19.86
C ASP A 88 16.55 -16.65 20.73
N THR A 89 16.07 -15.41 20.85
CA THR A 89 14.82 -15.09 21.57
C THR A 89 13.61 -15.74 20.90
N LEU A 90 13.54 -15.70 19.56
CA LEU A 90 12.48 -16.36 18.79
C LEU A 90 12.52 -17.88 18.96
N ILE A 91 13.71 -18.48 18.94
CA ILE A 91 13.92 -19.91 19.14
C ILE A 91 13.49 -20.33 20.55
N ALA A 92 13.88 -19.58 21.59
CA ALA A 92 13.52 -19.84 22.98
C ALA A 92 12.02 -19.70 23.26
N ALA A 93 11.30 -18.85 22.51
CA ALA A 93 9.86 -18.62 22.64
C ALA A 93 8.99 -19.71 21.98
N LEU A 94 9.58 -20.65 21.23
CA LEU A 94 8.83 -21.73 20.58
C LEU A 94 8.35 -22.79 21.59
N PRO A 95 7.20 -23.44 21.35
CA PRO A 95 6.69 -24.48 22.24
C PRO A 95 7.62 -25.71 22.25
N LYS A 96 7.86 -26.23 23.47
CA LYS A 96 8.77 -27.36 23.80
C LYS A 96 8.67 -28.58 22.88
N ARG A 97 7.51 -28.80 22.25
CA ARG A 97 7.24 -29.86 21.25
C ARG A 97 8.23 -29.91 20.07
N TYR A 98 8.95 -28.82 19.78
CA TYR A 98 9.94 -28.80 18.70
C TYR A 98 11.34 -29.26 19.14
N TYR A 99 11.72 -29.02 20.39
CA TYR A 99 13.00 -29.44 20.97
C TYR A 99 13.03 -30.95 21.25
N ASP A 100 11.94 -31.51 21.75
CA ASP A 100 11.88 -32.90 22.19
C ASP A 100 11.89 -33.94 21.04
N ARG A 101 11.76 -33.51 19.77
CA ARG A 101 11.79 -34.41 18.60
C ARG A 101 13.17 -34.64 17.99
N HIS A 102 14.17 -33.84 18.36
CA HIS A 102 15.55 -33.98 17.86
C HIS A 102 16.61 -34.04 18.98
N GLY A 103 16.21 -33.95 20.26
CA GLY A 103 17.08 -34.22 21.40
C GLY A 103 17.00 -35.69 21.82
N GLU A 104 17.86 -36.54 21.25
CA GLU A 104 18.33 -37.70 22.00
C GLU A 104 19.04 -37.23 23.28
N GLY A 105 18.92 -38.03 24.34
CA GLY A 105 18.97 -37.57 25.73
C GLY A 105 20.29 -36.99 26.23
N CYS A 106 20.18 -36.22 27.31
CA CYS A 106 21.13 -36.32 28.42
C CYS A 106 20.57 -35.72 29.72
N ARG A 107 20.51 -36.58 30.75
CA ARG A 107 20.12 -36.44 32.16
C ARG A 107 18.63 -36.37 32.49
#